data_AF-A0A800APZ6-F1
#
_entry.id   AF-A0A800APZ6-F1
#
_cell.length_a   1.000
_cell.length_b   1.000
_cell.length_c   1.000
_cell.angle_alpha   90.00
_cell.angle_beta   90.00
_cell.angle_gamma   90.00
#
_symmetry.space_group_name_H-M   'P 1'
#
loop_
_entity.id
_entity.type
_entity.pdbx_description
1 polymer ?
#
loop_
_entity_poly.entity_id
_entity_poly.type
_entity_poly.pdbx_seq_one_letter_code
_entity_poly.pdbx_strand_id
1 'polypeptide(L)'
;MKKLKLGTKNLAYENIKKLSKIFPNVVKEGKVDFELLKQLLSDHLIEDCRERYGLNWVGKKESILKANSKVAKTLRPIKDKSINFENTKNLYIEGDNFEVLKVIEESYLNKIKMIYIDPPYNTGTAMIYKNDFSRDDKSYEKETEAVDEEGVKLYKNTDR
;
A
#
# COMPACT_ATOMS: atom_id res chain seq x y z
N MET A 1 -29.80 33.38 -16.69
CA MET A 1 -29.94 33.55 -15.22
C MET A 1 -29.43 32.29 -14.52
N LYS A 2 -28.43 32.40 -13.63
CA LYS A 2 -28.01 31.29 -12.75
C LYS A 2 -29.13 31.02 -11.75
N LYS A 3 -29.74 29.82 -11.78
CA LYS A 3 -30.74 29.40 -10.78
C LYS A 3 -30.10 29.46 -9.37
N LEU A 4 -30.67 30.27 -8.49
CA LEU A 4 -30.34 30.30 -7.07
C LEU A 4 -30.71 28.96 -6.45
N LYS A 5 -29.71 28.24 -5.92
CA LYS A 5 -29.96 27.01 -5.14
C LYS A 5 -30.45 27.42 -3.76
N LEU A 6 -31.77 27.46 -3.58
CA LEU A 6 -32.43 27.70 -2.30
C LEU A 6 -32.37 26.40 -1.48
N GLY A 7 -31.45 26.35 -0.52
CA GLY A 7 -31.32 25.24 0.42
C GLY A 7 -30.03 25.32 1.24
N THR A 8 -30.08 24.90 2.50
CA THR A 8 -28.91 24.74 3.37
C THR A 8 -27.98 23.69 2.77
N LYS A 9 -26.67 23.89 2.91
CA LYS A 9 -25.69 22.99 2.28
C LYS A 9 -25.76 21.59 2.88
N ASN A 10 -25.60 20.57 2.04
CA ASN A 10 -25.43 19.20 2.52
C ASN A 10 -24.01 19.03 3.11
N LEU A 11 -23.92 19.10 4.43
CA LEU A 11 -22.67 18.97 5.19
C LEU A 11 -21.99 17.61 4.95
N ALA A 12 -22.76 16.53 4.78
CA ALA A 12 -22.20 15.21 4.48
C ALA A 12 -21.48 15.21 3.13
N TYR A 13 -22.07 15.81 2.11
CA TYR A 13 -21.43 15.95 0.80
C TYR A 13 -20.16 16.83 0.86
N GLU A 14 -20.17 17.92 1.63
CA GLU A 14 -18.97 18.74 1.83
C GLU A 14 -17.86 17.96 2.56
N ASN A 15 -18.20 17.16 3.56
CA ASN A 15 -17.25 16.34 4.31
C ASN A 15 -16.66 15.22 3.44
N ILE A 16 -17.48 14.55 2.62
CA ILE A 16 -17.01 13.56 1.64
C ILE A 16 -16.05 14.20 0.64
N LYS A 17 -16.34 15.43 0.18
CA LYS A 17 -15.45 16.17 -0.72
C LYS A 17 -14.12 16.58 -0.06
N LYS A 18 -14.11 16.84 1.25
CA LYS A 18 -12.87 17.08 2.00
C LYS A 18 -12.07 15.78 2.13
N LEU A 19 -12.74 14.68 2.50
CA LEU A 19 -12.13 13.36 2.60
C LEU A 19 -11.54 12.90 1.27
N SER A 20 -12.22 13.11 0.13
CA SER A 20 -11.70 12.71 -1.17
C SER A 20 -10.43 13.46 -1.59
N LYS A 21 -10.20 14.67 -1.06
CA LYS A 21 -8.97 15.43 -1.31
C LYS A 21 -7.78 14.90 -0.51
N ILE A 22 -8.04 14.43 0.71
CA ILE A 22 -6.99 13.96 1.64
C ILE A 22 -6.70 12.47 1.40
N PHE A 23 -7.76 11.68 1.26
CA PHE A 23 -7.73 10.23 1.08
C PHE A 23 -8.53 9.83 -0.16
N PRO A 24 -7.99 10.04 -1.37
CA PRO A 24 -8.71 9.74 -2.61
C PRO A 24 -9.13 8.26 -2.70
N ASN A 25 -8.30 7.36 -2.17
CA ASN A 25 -8.54 5.91 -2.19
C ASN A 25 -9.71 5.47 -1.30
N VAL A 26 -10.12 6.29 -0.32
CA VAL A 26 -11.21 5.99 0.63
C VAL A 26 -12.58 6.26 0.02
N VAL A 27 -12.70 7.13 -0.97
CA VAL A 27 -13.99 7.51 -1.55
C VAL A 27 -14.20 6.78 -2.87
N LYS A 28 -15.10 5.79 -2.90
CA LYS A 28 -15.51 5.06 -4.11
C LYS A 28 -16.95 5.39 -4.45
N GLU A 29 -17.21 5.80 -5.70
CA GLU A 29 -18.56 6.10 -6.20
C GLU A 29 -19.37 7.10 -5.33
N GLY A 30 -18.67 8.03 -4.66
CA GLY A 30 -19.29 9.01 -3.76
C GLY A 30 -19.65 8.47 -2.37
N LYS A 31 -19.29 7.23 -2.04
CA LYS A 31 -19.41 6.64 -0.70
C LYS A 31 -18.02 6.50 -0.05
N VAL A 32 -17.98 6.62 1.27
CA VAL A 32 -16.77 6.51 2.08
C VAL A 32 -16.57 5.05 2.48
N ASP A 33 -15.40 4.50 2.21
CA ASP A 33 -14.97 3.20 2.69
C ASP A 33 -14.37 3.33 4.11
N PHE A 34 -15.23 3.14 5.12
CA PHE A 34 -14.84 3.29 6.52
C PHE A 34 -13.82 2.25 6.99
N GLU A 35 -13.81 1.05 6.41
CA GLU A 35 -12.84 0.00 6.76
C GLU A 35 -11.43 0.41 6.28
N LEU A 36 -11.33 0.89 5.04
CA LEU A 36 -10.07 1.39 4.49
C LEU A 36 -9.60 2.66 5.22
N LEU A 37 -10.53 3.56 5.55
CA LEU A 37 -10.21 4.74 6.35
C LEU A 37 -9.68 4.35 7.73
N LYS A 38 -10.33 3.39 8.40
CA LYS A 38 -9.88 2.88 9.69
C LYS A 38 -8.47 2.28 9.59
N GLN A 39 -8.21 1.46 8.57
CA GLN A 39 -6.87 0.88 8.35
C GLN A 39 -5.80 1.94 8.07
N LEU A 40 -6.13 3.02 7.34
CA LEU A 40 -5.19 4.12 7.06
C LEU A 40 -4.88 4.97 8.29
N LEU A 41 -5.84 5.11 9.20
CA LEU A 41 -5.69 5.87 10.44
C LEU A 41 -5.09 5.03 11.58
N SER A 42 -5.08 3.70 11.44
CA SER A 42 -4.47 2.77 12.39
C SER A 42 -3.00 2.50 12.06
N ASP A 43 -2.23 2.24 13.11
CA ASP A 43 -0.82 1.82 13.07
C ASP A 43 -0.64 0.28 13.07
N HIS A 44 -1.74 -0.47 13.13
CA HIS A 44 -1.79 -1.93 13.17
C HIS A 44 -2.77 -2.49 12.13
N LEU A 45 -2.64 -3.79 11.85
CA LEU A 45 -3.49 -4.51 10.90
C LEU A 45 -4.89 -4.74 11.48
N ILE A 46 -5.93 -4.45 10.70
CA ILE A 46 -7.32 -4.73 11.06
C ILE A 46 -7.79 -5.95 10.27
N GLU A 47 -8.18 -7.02 10.96
CA GLU A 47 -8.52 -8.32 10.34
C GLU A 47 -9.89 -8.30 9.65
N ASP A 48 -10.87 -7.59 10.20
CA ASP A 48 -12.31 -7.71 9.86
C ASP A 48 -12.77 -6.93 8.60
N CYS A 49 -11.91 -6.81 7.58
CA CYS A 49 -12.29 -6.13 6.33
C CYS A 49 -12.84 -7.15 5.34
N ARG A 50 -14.14 -7.06 5.01
CA ARG A 50 -14.75 -7.94 4.00
C ARG A 50 -14.23 -7.60 2.62
N GLU A 51 -13.91 -8.61 1.82
CA GLU A 51 -13.42 -8.41 0.46
C GLU A 51 -14.49 -7.74 -0.42
N ARG A 52 -14.22 -6.52 -0.87
CA ARG A 52 -15.04 -5.77 -1.82
C ARG A 52 -14.38 -5.73 -3.19
N TYR A 53 -15.16 -5.41 -4.22
CA TYR A 53 -14.64 -5.24 -5.58
C TYR A 53 -13.46 -4.24 -5.62
N GLY A 54 -12.32 -4.73 -6.09
CA GLY A 54 -11.06 -4.02 -6.18
C GLY A 54 -9.88 -4.99 -6.33
N LEU A 55 -8.73 -4.47 -6.75
CA LEU A 55 -7.51 -5.28 -6.83
C LEU A 55 -7.02 -5.59 -5.41
N ASN A 56 -7.12 -6.86 -5.00
CA ASN A 56 -6.62 -7.35 -3.71
C ASN A 56 -5.50 -8.37 -3.96
N TRP A 57 -4.49 -8.37 -3.08
CA TRP A 57 -3.37 -9.29 -3.11
C TRP A 57 -2.83 -9.51 -1.69
N VAL A 58 -2.15 -10.63 -1.48
CA VAL A 58 -1.51 -10.96 -0.21
C VAL A 58 -0.48 -9.88 0.14
N GLY A 59 -0.50 -9.37 1.38
CA GLY A 59 0.40 -8.30 1.82
C GLY A 59 -0.04 -6.88 1.46
N LYS A 60 -1.18 -6.68 0.78
CA LYS A 60 -1.69 -5.32 0.46
C LYS A 60 -1.82 -4.41 1.69
N LYS A 61 -2.39 -4.94 2.77
CA LYS A 61 -2.60 -4.18 4.01
C LYS A 61 -1.25 -3.83 4.67
N GLU A 62 -0.31 -4.78 4.68
CA GLU A 62 1.05 -4.57 5.19
C GLU A 62 1.80 -3.49 4.40
N SER A 63 1.65 -3.47 3.07
CA SER A 63 2.23 -2.43 2.22
C SER A 63 1.68 -1.03 2.54
N ILE A 64 0.39 -0.91 2.86
CA ILE A 64 -0.21 0.37 3.29
C ILE A 64 0.37 0.80 4.64
N LEU A 65 0.48 -0.12 5.60
CA LEU A 65 1.04 0.15 6.92
C LEU A 65 2.51 0.57 6.82
N LYS A 66 3.31 -0.14 6.00
CA LYS A 66 4.69 0.22 5.71
C LYS A 66 4.77 1.59 5.06
N ALA A 67 3.91 1.90 4.09
CA ALA A 67 3.87 3.22 3.46
C ALA A 67 3.51 4.35 4.43
N ASN A 68 2.78 4.09 5.52
CA ASN A 68 2.46 5.07 6.55
C ASN A 68 3.47 5.13 7.70
N SER A 69 4.43 4.19 7.75
CA SER A 69 5.42 4.17 8.82
C SER A 69 6.39 5.35 8.72
N LYS A 70 6.94 5.73 9.88
CA LYS A 70 7.97 6.77 10.00
C LYS A 70 9.34 6.19 9.66
N VAL A 71 10.17 6.99 9.00
CA VAL A 71 11.56 6.64 8.70
C VAL A 71 12.48 7.47 9.60
N ALA A 72 13.39 6.81 10.32
CA ALA A 72 14.40 7.44 11.18
C ALA A 72 15.78 7.48 10.50
N LYS A 73 15.81 7.84 9.20
CA LYS A 73 17.03 7.93 8.40
C LYS A 73 17.28 9.38 7.99
N THR A 74 18.54 9.69 7.71
CA THR A 74 18.98 11.02 7.28
C THR A 74 19.94 10.89 6.09
N LEU A 75 20.04 11.95 5.29
CA LEU A 75 20.98 12.03 4.19
C LEU A 75 22.32 12.56 4.69
N ARG A 76 23.41 11.90 4.26
CA ARG A 76 24.78 12.37 4.51
C ARG A 76 25.40 12.84 3.20
N PRO A 77 25.82 14.11 3.09
CA PRO A 77 26.48 14.60 1.88
C PRO A 77 27.87 13.96 1.73
N ILE A 78 28.24 13.59 0.50
CA ILE A 78 29.56 13.05 0.15
C ILE A 78 30.25 14.04 -0.79
N LYS A 79 30.95 15.03 -0.22
CA LYS A 79 31.56 16.13 -0.99
C LYS A 79 32.62 15.64 -1.97
N ASP A 80 33.43 14.65 -1.58
CA ASP A 80 34.55 14.14 -2.40
C ASP A 80 34.10 13.48 -3.71
N LYS A 81 32.89 12.91 -3.73
CA LYS A 81 32.28 12.30 -4.92
C LYS A 81 31.34 13.26 -5.68
N SER A 82 31.15 14.46 -5.16
CA SER A 82 30.20 15.42 -5.72
C SER A 82 30.88 16.31 -6.75
N ILE A 83 30.20 16.52 -7.87
CA ILE A 83 30.64 17.45 -8.92
C ILE A 83 29.91 18.78 -8.69
N ASN A 84 30.68 19.86 -8.51
CA ASN A 84 30.16 21.22 -8.27
C ASN A 84 29.15 21.27 -7.10
N PHE A 85 29.55 20.73 -5.94
CA PHE A 85 28.70 20.52 -4.77
C PHE A 85 27.87 21.75 -4.37
N GLU A 86 28.47 22.95 -4.42
CA GLU A 86 27.83 24.18 -3.95
C GLU A 86 26.81 24.76 -4.96
N ASN A 87 26.91 24.48 -6.26
CA ASN A 87 26.09 25.14 -7.29
C ASN A 87 25.25 24.18 -8.15
N THR A 88 25.46 22.86 -8.06
CA THR A 88 24.69 21.89 -8.83
C THR A 88 23.21 21.94 -8.45
N LYS A 89 22.34 21.79 -9.46
CA LYS A 89 20.88 21.64 -9.27
C LYS A 89 20.42 20.19 -9.34
N ASN A 90 21.36 19.27 -9.56
CA ASN A 90 21.09 17.83 -9.71
C ASN A 90 21.47 17.10 -8.43
N LEU A 91 20.67 16.11 -8.06
CA LEU A 91 20.90 15.26 -6.91
C LEU A 91 21.04 13.81 -7.34
N TYR A 92 22.00 13.13 -6.74
CA TYR A 92 22.14 11.68 -6.78
C TYR A 92 22.13 11.17 -5.34
N ILE A 93 21.25 10.22 -5.05
CA ILE A 93 21.05 9.67 -3.70
C ILE A 93 21.22 8.16 -3.79
N GLU A 94 22.09 7.62 -2.94
CA GLU A 94 22.35 6.19 -2.83
C GLU A 94 21.62 5.63 -1.60
N GLY A 95 20.80 4.58 -1.79
CA GLY A 95 20.04 3.93 -0.74
C GLY A 95 18.85 3.12 -1.25
N ASP A 96 18.09 2.54 -0.32
CA ASP A 96 16.79 1.93 -0.62
C ASP A 96 15.80 3.01 -1.07
N ASN A 97 15.15 2.79 -2.21
CA ASN A 97 14.31 3.80 -2.85
C ASN A 97 13.12 4.21 -1.97
N PHE A 98 12.51 3.29 -1.23
CA PHE A 98 11.37 3.56 -0.38
C PHE A 98 11.76 4.51 0.76
N GLU A 99 12.89 4.26 1.39
CA GLU A 99 13.39 5.10 2.48
C GLU A 99 13.90 6.45 1.98
N VAL A 100 14.57 6.48 0.82
CA VAL A 100 15.03 7.72 0.20
C VAL A 100 13.84 8.62 -0.12
N LEU A 101 12.79 8.07 -0.75
CA LEU A 101 11.58 8.81 -1.07
C LEU A 101 10.90 9.39 0.18
N LYS A 102 10.88 8.62 1.27
CA LYS A 102 10.38 9.08 2.58
C LYS A 102 11.18 10.25 3.14
N VAL A 103 12.51 10.22 3.05
CA VAL A 103 13.36 11.29 3.59
C VAL A 103 13.23 12.59 2.78
N ILE A 104 13.07 12.49 1.45
CA ILE A 104 12.94 13.68 0.58
C ILE A 104 11.51 14.19 0.46
N GLU A 105 10.52 13.46 0.98
CA GLU A 105 9.09 13.72 0.84
C GLU A 105 8.73 15.17 1.16
N GLU A 106 9.05 15.65 2.38
CA GLU A 106 8.71 17.00 2.83
C GLU A 106 9.37 18.10 1.98
N SER A 107 10.61 17.86 1.52
CA SER A 107 11.38 18.83 0.75
C SER A 107 10.89 18.97 -0.68
N TYR A 108 10.37 17.90 -1.27
CA TYR A 108 9.99 17.82 -2.70
C TYR A 108 8.49 17.62 -2.94
N LEU A 109 7.67 17.66 -1.89
CA LEU A 109 6.22 17.50 -1.99
C LEU A 109 5.63 18.47 -3.01
N ASN A 110 4.92 17.94 -4.00
CA ASN A 110 4.29 18.69 -5.10
C ASN A 110 5.27 19.51 -5.98
N LYS A 111 6.58 19.24 -5.94
CA LYS A 111 7.60 19.93 -6.75
C LYS A 111 8.10 19.12 -7.94
N ILE A 112 7.78 17.83 -8.02
CA ILE A 112 8.24 16.94 -9.09
C ILE A 112 7.29 17.02 -10.29
N LYS A 113 7.83 17.38 -11.46
CA LYS A 113 7.07 17.51 -12.71
C LYS A 113 6.87 16.18 -13.45
N MET A 114 7.87 15.30 -13.42
CA MET A 114 7.89 14.05 -14.16
C MET A 114 8.67 13.00 -13.38
N ILE A 115 8.15 11.78 -13.33
CA ILE A 115 8.81 10.61 -12.76
C ILE A 115 9.00 9.60 -13.88
N TYR A 116 10.23 9.14 -14.08
CA TYR A 116 10.55 8.04 -14.98
C TYR A 116 11.23 6.95 -14.15
N ILE A 117 10.67 5.74 -14.21
CA ILE A 117 11.18 4.57 -13.48
C ILE A 117 11.19 3.38 -14.42
N ASP A 118 12.23 2.55 -14.27
CA ASP A 118 12.37 1.27 -14.96
C ASP A 118 12.42 0.15 -13.90
N PRO A 119 11.27 -0.21 -13.29
CA PRO A 119 11.23 -1.24 -12.26
C PRO A 119 11.42 -2.63 -12.88
N PRO A 120 11.83 -3.64 -12.10
CA PRO A 120 11.90 -5.01 -12.60
C PRO A 120 10.53 -5.48 -13.10
N TYR A 121 10.48 -5.99 -14.33
CA TYR A 121 9.23 -6.41 -14.99
C TYR A 121 8.66 -7.74 -14.49
N ASN A 122 9.28 -8.36 -13.47
CA ASN A 122 8.85 -9.64 -12.90
C ASN A 122 8.70 -10.75 -13.97
N THR A 123 9.57 -10.75 -14.99
CA THR A 123 9.61 -11.78 -16.04
C THR A 123 10.70 -12.82 -15.75
N GLY A 124 10.37 -14.12 -15.84
CA GLY A 124 11.35 -15.21 -15.75
C GLY A 124 12.01 -15.35 -14.36
N THR A 125 13.35 -15.43 -14.32
CA THR A 125 14.19 -15.66 -13.12
C THR A 125 14.44 -14.40 -12.28
N ALA A 126 13.96 -13.23 -12.69
CA ALA A 126 14.20 -11.95 -12.02
C ALA A 126 13.21 -11.67 -10.86
N MET A 127 12.67 -12.71 -10.23
CA MET A 127 11.72 -12.60 -9.13
C MET A 127 12.41 -12.72 -7.78
N ILE A 128 12.27 -11.68 -6.95
CA ILE A 128 12.79 -11.65 -5.57
C ILE A 128 11.86 -12.45 -4.63
N TYR A 129 10.59 -12.60 -4.98
CA TYR A 129 9.61 -13.44 -4.26
C TYR A 129 9.36 -14.75 -5.01
N LYS A 130 9.35 -15.87 -4.28
CA LYS A 130 9.00 -17.18 -4.85
C LYS A 130 7.61 -17.10 -5.49
N ASN A 131 7.56 -17.41 -6.78
CA ASN A 131 6.31 -17.50 -7.53
C ASN A 131 5.67 -18.89 -7.42
N ASP A 132 6.49 -19.88 -7.10
CA ASP A 132 6.06 -21.25 -6.88
C ASP A 132 5.79 -21.46 -5.39
N PHE A 133 4.51 -21.52 -5.07
CA PHE A 133 3.99 -21.94 -3.77
C PHE A 133 3.38 -23.35 -3.84
N SER A 134 3.68 -24.11 -4.89
CA SER A 134 3.28 -25.51 -4.94
C SER A 134 3.85 -26.21 -3.71
N ARG A 135 2.95 -26.81 -2.95
CA ARG A 135 3.26 -27.62 -1.78
C ARG A 135 2.78 -29.01 -2.10
N ASP A 136 3.53 -30.01 -1.68
CA ASP A 136 3.05 -31.38 -1.73
C ASP A 136 1.78 -31.48 -0.88
N ASP A 137 0.71 -32.05 -1.43
CA ASP A 137 -0.60 -32.09 -0.77
C ASP A 137 -0.50 -32.62 0.67
N LYS A 138 0.36 -33.61 0.91
CA LYS A 138 0.57 -34.20 2.24
C LYS A 138 1.20 -33.21 3.24
N SER A 139 2.09 -32.36 2.76
CA SER A 139 2.75 -31.33 3.59
C SER A 139 1.78 -30.21 3.97
N TYR A 140 0.93 -29.79 3.03
CA TYR A 140 -0.10 -28.78 3.26
C TYR A 140 -1.19 -29.29 4.21
N GLU A 141 -1.67 -30.51 3.97
CA GLU A 141 -2.72 -31.13 4.80
C GLU A 141 -2.24 -31.35 6.25
N LYS A 142 -0.95 -31.67 6.46
CA LYS A 142 -0.35 -31.81 7.80
C LYS A 142 -0.15 -30.47 8.52
N GLU A 143 0.28 -29.43 7.82
CA GLU A 143 0.45 -28.08 8.41
C GLU A 143 -0.89 -27.40 8.73
N THR A 144 -1.93 -27.71 7.95
CA THR A 144 -3.28 -27.15 8.17
C THR A 144 -4.10 -27.95 9.18
N GLU A 145 -3.52 -28.98 9.80
CA GLU A 145 -4.19 -29.94 10.69
C GLU A 145 -5.48 -30.51 10.05
N ALA A 146 -5.52 -30.58 8.71
CA ALA A 146 -6.67 -31.08 7.96
C ALA A 146 -6.77 -32.62 8.02
N VAL A 147 -5.77 -33.28 8.61
CA VAL A 147 -5.66 -34.73 8.77
C VAL A 147 -5.16 -35.04 10.18
N ASP A 148 -5.70 -36.08 10.80
CA ASP A 148 -5.19 -36.60 12.07
C ASP A 148 -3.88 -37.40 11.89
N GLU A 149 -3.30 -37.86 13.01
CA GLU A 149 -2.05 -38.65 13.04
C GLU A 149 -2.18 -40.00 12.31
N GLU A 150 -3.41 -40.46 12.04
CA GLU A 150 -3.72 -41.71 11.33
C GLU A 150 -4.02 -41.49 9.84
N GLY A 151 -3.98 -40.24 9.35
CA GLY A 151 -4.20 -39.92 7.94
C GLY A 151 -5.68 -39.78 7.54
N VAL A 152 -6.59 -39.63 8.49
CA VAL A 152 -8.01 -39.39 8.25
C VAL A 152 -8.30 -37.89 8.13
N LYS A 153 -8.94 -37.49 7.03
CA LYS A 153 -9.28 -36.08 6.76
C LYS A 153 -10.36 -35.56 7.73
N LEU A 154 -10.10 -34.44 8.37
CA LEU A 154 -10.94 -33.81 9.40
C LEU A 154 -11.90 -32.75 8.82
N TYR A 155 -12.58 -33.05 7.71
CA TYR A 155 -13.69 -32.19 7.26
C TYR A 155 -15.04 -32.72 7.77
N LYS A 156 -15.91 -31.82 8.21
CA LYS A 156 -17.33 -32.17 8.42
C LYS A 156 -17.95 -32.41 7.05
N ASN A 157 -18.46 -33.62 6.82
CA ASN A 157 -19.24 -33.90 5.62
C ASN A 157 -20.54 -33.09 5.68
N THR A 158 -20.66 -32.04 4.88
CA THR A 158 -21.90 -31.25 4.73
C THR A 158 -22.87 -31.81 3.70
N ASP A 159 -22.63 -33.03 3.22
CA ASP A 159 -23.55 -33.73 2.34
C ASP A 159 -24.68 -34.37 3.14
N ARG A 160 -25.91 -33.99 2.78
CA ARG A 160 -27.16 -34.56 3.23
C ARG A 160 -27.80 -35.34 2.09
#